data_AF-A0A6J6V2M0-F1
#
_entry.id   AF-A0A6J6V2M0-F1
#
_cell.length_a   1.000
_cell.length_b   1.000
_cell.length_c   1.000
_cell.angle_alpha   90.00
_cell.angle_beta   90.00
_cell.angle_gamma   90.00
#
_symmetry.space_group_name_H-M   'P 1'
#
loop_
_entity.id
_entity.type
_entity.pdbx_description
1 polymer ?
#
loop_
_entity_poly.entity_id
_entity_poly.type
_entity_poly.pdbx_seq_one_letter_code
_entity_poly.pdbx_strand_id
1 'polypeptide(L)'
;MSARVALQRALSAMQRLFAPHIPFATEEVWGWWQSGSIHQASWPTTNDVLSGCALTDNFDQLLDATCTVISAIRRTKTEAKVTQKSVVEHVSVSATTEQIALLKLTLTDVTNAGVAQVIEFSPHDAEYIATTARLAPISDTN
;
A
#
# COMPACT_ATOMS: atom_id res chain seq x y z
N MET A 1 12.36 -8.35 -4.09
CA MET A 1 12.52 -8.22 -2.62
C MET A 1 11.20 -8.59 -1.94
N SER A 2 11.21 -9.22 -0.77
CA SER A 2 9.96 -9.53 -0.04
C SER A 2 9.49 -8.34 0.81
N ALA A 3 8.19 -8.26 1.11
CA ALA A 3 7.61 -7.19 1.93
C ALA A 3 8.27 -7.09 3.32
N ARG A 4 8.63 -8.22 3.93
CA ARG A 4 9.31 -8.27 5.23
C ARG A 4 10.70 -7.63 5.21
N VAL A 5 11.48 -7.89 4.15
CA VAL A 5 12.82 -7.31 3.99
C VAL A 5 12.71 -5.80 3.73
N ALA A 6 11.76 -5.38 2.88
CA ALA A 6 11.50 -3.97 2.64
C ALA A 6 11.11 -3.23 3.92
N LEU A 7 10.20 -3.79 4.72
CA LEU A 7 9.80 -3.24 6.01
C LEU A 7 10.97 -3.12 6.98
N GLN A 8 11.80 -4.16 7.09
CA GLN A 8 12.95 -4.16 8.00
C GLN A 8 13.95 -3.06 7.64
N ARG A 9 14.22 -2.85 6.35
CA ARG A 9 15.11 -1.78 5.87
C ARG A 9 14.53 -0.39 6.11
N ALA A 10 13.25 -0.19 5.76
CA ALA A 10 12.56 1.07 5.98
C ALA A 10 12.51 1.43 7.46
N LEU A 11 12.17 0.47 8.32
CA LEU A 11 12.15 0.66 9.77
C LEU A 11 13.53 1.03 10.31
N SER A 12 14.59 0.33 9.89
CA SER A 12 15.97 0.64 10.30
C SER A 12 16.36 2.08 9.91
N ALA A 13 16.04 2.48 8.68
CA ALA A 13 16.35 3.82 8.19
C ALA A 13 15.57 4.89 8.95
N MET A 14 14.23 4.76 9.05
CA MET A 14 13.39 5.73 9.75
C MET A 14 13.79 5.88 11.22
N GLN A 15 14.06 4.77 11.91
CA GLN A 15 14.42 4.82 13.32
C GLN A 15 15.77 5.52 13.55
N ARG A 16 16.77 5.26 12.70
CA ARG A 16 18.07 5.96 12.76
C ARG A 16 17.93 7.44 12.41
N LEU A 17 17.06 7.81 11.47
CA LEU A 17 16.75 9.21 11.16
C LEU A 17 16.09 9.93 12.35
N PHE A 18 15.27 9.24 13.14
CA PHE A 18 14.63 9.79 14.33
C PHE A 18 15.50 9.79 15.58
N ALA A 19 16.58 9.01 15.63
CA ALA A 19 17.43 8.85 16.82
C ALA A 19 17.92 10.18 17.42
N PRO A 20 18.34 11.20 16.63
CA PRO A 20 18.74 12.50 17.18
C PRO A 20 17.61 13.31 17.82
N HIS A 21 16.35 13.01 17.50
CA HIS A 21 15.18 13.77 17.96
C HIS A 21 14.40 13.06 19.06
N ILE A 22 14.35 11.73 19.05
CA ILE A 22 13.57 10.92 20.00
C ILE A 22 14.44 9.78 20.57
N PRO A 23 15.53 10.11 21.30
CA PRO A 23 16.62 9.18 21.56
C PRO A 23 16.25 7.97 22.42
N PHE A 24 15.37 8.15 23.42
CA PHE A 24 14.99 7.06 24.32
C PHE A 24 14.04 6.07 23.65
N ALA A 25 13.01 6.57 22.94
CA ALA A 25 12.06 5.70 22.25
C ALA A 25 12.74 4.94 21.10
N THR A 26 13.64 5.60 20.37
CA THR A 26 14.39 4.95 19.29
C THR A 26 15.42 3.95 19.82
N GLU A 27 16.07 4.18 20.97
CA GLU A 27 16.96 3.18 21.59
C GLU A 27 16.18 1.94 22.07
N GLU A 28 15.08 2.15 22.79
CA GLU A 28 14.23 1.07 23.32
C GLU A 28 13.70 0.17 22.19
N VAL A 29 13.07 0.79 21.17
CA VAL A 29 12.53 0.04 20.04
C VAL A 29 13.65 -0.67 19.27
N TRP A 30 14.88 -0.14 19.22
CA TRP A 30 15.99 -0.75 18.49
C TRP A 30 16.42 -2.05 19.17
N GLY A 31 16.50 -2.04 20.50
CA GLY A 31 16.85 -3.23 21.29
C GLY A 31 15.88 -4.41 21.14
N TRP A 32 14.65 -4.18 20.66
CA TRP A 32 13.68 -5.26 20.42
C TRP A 32 14.01 -6.14 19.22
N TRP A 33 14.76 -5.62 18.23
CA TRP A 33 14.95 -6.31 16.95
C TRP A 33 16.33 -6.11 16.30
N GLN A 34 17.21 -5.34 16.93
CA GLN A 34 18.60 -5.12 16.53
C GLN A 34 19.54 -5.27 17.73
N SER A 35 20.80 -5.60 17.47
CA SER A 35 21.84 -5.63 18.50
C SER A 35 22.53 -4.27 18.63
N GLY A 36 23.02 -3.97 19.83
CA GLY A 36 23.77 -2.73 20.12
C GLY A 36 22.86 -1.51 20.29
N SER A 37 23.48 -0.33 20.35
CA SER A 37 22.75 0.94 20.50
C SER A 37 22.51 1.62 19.16
N ILE A 38 21.32 2.21 18.97
CA ILE A 38 21.02 2.97 17.75
C ILE A 38 21.89 4.21 17.64
N HIS A 39 22.33 4.77 18.76
CA HIS A 39 23.17 5.97 18.83
C HIS A 39 24.62 5.71 18.37
N GLN A 40 25.02 4.44 18.27
CA GLN A 40 26.30 4.02 17.73
C GLN A 40 26.20 3.52 16.28
N ALA A 41 24.99 3.37 15.74
CA ALA A 41 24.77 2.91 14.38
C ALA A 41 25.16 4.00 13.36
N SER A 42 25.71 3.58 12.22
CA SER A 42 26.00 4.51 11.12
C SER A 42 24.73 5.15 10.59
N TRP A 43 24.83 6.40 10.12
CA TRP A 43 23.71 7.10 9.49
C TRP A 43 23.17 6.31 8.27
N PRO A 44 21.84 6.25 8.05
CA PRO A 44 21.27 5.51 6.93
C PRO A 44 21.71 6.07 5.58
N THR A 45 22.03 5.17 4.66
CA THR A 45 22.38 5.52 3.28
C THR A 45 21.28 5.10 2.31
N THR A 46 21.22 5.73 1.14
CA THR A 46 20.32 5.31 0.06
C THR A 46 20.52 3.85 -0.34
N ASN A 47 21.77 3.38 -0.31
CA ASN A 47 22.09 1.99 -0.65
C ASN A 47 21.54 0.99 0.39
N ASP A 48 21.54 1.34 1.68
CA ASP A 48 20.96 0.49 2.74
C ASP A 48 19.49 0.15 2.44
N VAL A 49 18.77 1.09 1.83
CA VAL A 49 17.34 0.97 1.52
C VAL A 49 17.14 0.34 0.14
N LEU A 50 17.76 0.90 -0.90
CA LEU A 50 17.45 0.60 -2.29
C LEU A 50 18.26 -0.54 -2.90
N SER A 51 19.27 -1.08 -2.22
CA SER A 51 20.12 -2.14 -2.77
C SER A 51 19.29 -3.36 -3.22
N GLY A 52 19.38 -3.72 -4.51
CA GLY A 52 18.64 -4.83 -5.09
C GLY A 52 17.15 -4.55 -5.38
N CYS A 53 16.72 -3.29 -5.28
CA CYS A 53 15.45 -2.84 -5.84
C CYS A 53 15.65 -2.47 -7.31
N ALA A 54 14.78 -2.98 -8.19
CA ALA A 54 14.65 -2.43 -9.53
C ALA A 54 13.84 -1.13 -9.41
N LEU A 55 14.38 -0.03 -9.91
CA LEU A 55 13.58 1.17 -10.13
C LEU A 55 12.67 0.86 -11.31
N THR A 56 11.36 0.85 -11.07
CA THR A 56 10.37 0.70 -12.13
C THR A 56 10.09 2.07 -12.72
N ASP A 57 10.27 2.22 -14.03
CA ASP A 57 9.78 3.40 -14.73
C ASP A 57 8.26 3.53 -14.49
N ASN A 58 7.76 4.74 -14.20
CA ASN A 58 6.37 5.02 -13.85
C ASN A 58 5.88 4.48 -12.49
N PHE A 59 6.77 4.23 -11.54
CA PHE A 59 6.37 3.82 -10.17
C PHE A 59 5.36 4.78 -9.54
N ASP A 60 5.53 6.10 -9.71
CA ASP A 60 4.61 7.10 -9.16
C ASP A 60 3.20 6.95 -9.74
N GLN A 61 3.08 6.78 -11.06
CA GLN A 61 1.79 6.57 -11.72
C GLN A 61 1.13 5.26 -11.29
N LEU A 62 1.92 4.20 -11.11
CA LEU A 62 1.42 2.92 -10.60
C LEU A 62 0.90 3.05 -9.17
N LEU A 63 1.64 3.75 -8.31
CA LEU A 63 1.27 3.99 -6.92
C LEU A 63 0.00 4.85 -6.83
N ASP A 64 -0.08 5.93 -7.61
CA ASP A 64 -1.22 6.83 -7.65
C ASP A 64 -2.48 6.13 -8.14
N ALA A 65 -2.38 5.36 -9.23
CA ALA A 65 -3.51 4.59 -9.75
C ALA A 65 -4.02 3.59 -8.71
N THR A 66 -3.11 2.84 -8.10
CA THR A 66 -3.42 1.85 -7.05
C THR A 66 -4.08 2.50 -5.83
N CYS A 67 -3.50 3.60 -5.34
CA CYS A 67 -4.03 4.35 -4.20
C CYS A 67 -5.42 4.93 -4.48
N THR A 68 -5.65 5.41 -5.71
CA THR A 68 -6.95 5.97 -6.13
C THR A 68 -8.05 4.91 -6.03
N VAL A 69 -7.82 3.72 -6.59
CA VAL A 69 -8.80 2.62 -6.57
C VAL A 69 -9.06 2.14 -5.13
N ILE A 70 -8.00 1.91 -4.33
CA ILE A 70 -8.15 1.47 -2.93
C ILE A 70 -8.91 2.52 -2.11
N SER A 71 -8.63 3.80 -2.32
CA SER A 71 -9.30 4.89 -1.61
C SER A 71 -10.79 4.95 -1.96
N ALA A 72 -11.15 4.77 -3.23
CA ALA A 72 -12.55 4.69 -3.68
C ALA A 72 -13.29 3.52 -3.01
N ILE A 73 -12.68 2.32 -2.98
CA ILE A 73 -13.26 1.15 -2.29
C ILE A 73 -13.48 1.43 -0.80
N ARG A 74 -12.47 1.96 -0.11
CA ARG A 74 -12.57 2.30 1.33
C ARG A 74 -13.63 3.35 1.60
N ARG A 75 -13.77 4.33 0.69
CA ARG A 75 -14.82 5.35 0.76
C ARG A 75 -16.20 4.73 0.63
N THR A 76 -16.45 3.88 -0.36
CA THR A 76 -17.73 3.18 -0.51
C THR A 76 -18.09 2.37 0.74
N LYS A 77 -17.13 1.67 1.35
CA LYS A 77 -17.36 0.95 2.62
C LYS A 77 -17.74 1.89 3.76
N THR A 78 -17.04 3.02 3.86
CA THR A 78 -17.27 4.02 4.91
C THR A 78 -18.64 4.67 4.75
N GLU A 79 -19.02 5.03 3.52
CA GLU A 79 -20.34 5.62 3.19
C GLU A 79 -21.48 4.63 3.50
N ALA A 80 -21.27 3.33 3.26
CA ALA A 80 -22.19 2.27 3.65
C ALA A 80 -22.15 1.90 5.15
N LYS A 81 -21.28 2.55 5.94
CA LYS A 81 -21.07 2.30 7.38
C LYS A 81 -20.70 0.85 7.72
N VAL A 82 -19.98 0.18 6.81
CA VAL A 82 -19.49 -1.19 7.05
C VAL A 82 -18.02 -1.19 7.44
N THR A 83 -17.55 -2.30 8.01
CA THR A 83 -16.13 -2.42 8.39
C THR A 83 -15.24 -2.47 7.14
N GLN A 84 -13.96 -2.10 7.27
CA GLN A 84 -13.00 -2.21 6.17
C GLN A 84 -12.71 -3.66 5.74
N LYS A 85 -13.02 -4.64 6.61
CA LYS A 85 -12.93 -6.08 6.32
C LYS A 85 -14.12 -6.62 5.52
N SER A 86 -15.18 -5.83 5.35
CA SER A 86 -16.40 -6.27 4.65
C SER A 86 -16.08 -6.56 3.19
N VAL A 87 -16.67 -7.62 2.66
CA VAL A 87 -16.41 -8.10 1.29
C VAL A 87 -17.04 -7.16 0.26
N VAL A 88 -16.28 -6.88 -0.79
CA VAL A 88 -16.76 -6.17 -1.98
C VAL A 88 -16.99 -7.22 -3.06
N GLU A 89 -18.25 -7.42 -3.45
CA GLU A 89 -18.63 -8.40 -4.46
C GLU A 89 -18.02 -8.04 -5.82
N HIS A 90 -18.11 -6.75 -6.18
CA HIS A 90 -17.72 -6.29 -7.50
C HIS A 90 -17.13 -4.88 -7.47
N VAL A 91 -16.02 -4.68 -8.15
CA VAL A 91 -15.40 -3.36 -8.38
C VAL A 91 -15.29 -3.13 -9.88
N SER A 92 -15.91 -2.08 -10.37
CA SER A 92 -15.74 -1.60 -11.75
C SER A 92 -14.79 -0.42 -11.74
N VAL A 93 -13.69 -0.54 -12.48
CA VAL A 93 -12.70 0.52 -12.67
C VAL A 93 -12.72 0.95 -14.13
N SER A 94 -12.89 2.24 -14.37
CA SER A 94 -12.74 2.85 -15.69
C SER A 94 -11.55 3.82 -15.69
N ALA A 95 -10.66 3.67 -16.66
CA ALA A 95 -9.40 4.41 -16.73
C ALA A 95 -8.79 4.32 -18.14
N THR A 96 -7.69 5.04 -18.40
CA THR A 96 -6.97 4.90 -19.67
C THR A 96 -6.33 3.52 -19.81
N THR A 97 -6.04 3.08 -21.04
CA THR A 97 -5.39 1.78 -21.30
C THR A 97 -4.04 1.65 -20.56
N GLU A 98 -3.30 2.74 -20.46
CA GLU A 98 -2.02 2.80 -19.74
C GLU A 98 -2.23 2.61 -18.22
N GLN A 99 -3.18 3.33 -17.62
CA GLN A 99 -3.53 3.20 -16.21
C GLN A 99 -4.05 1.79 -15.88
N ILE A 100 -4.87 1.21 -16.76
CA ILE A 100 -5.35 -0.17 -16.61
C ILE A 100 -4.17 -1.16 -16.64
N ALA A 101 -3.19 -0.95 -17.53
CA ALA A 101 -2.00 -1.79 -17.58
C ALA A 101 -1.21 -1.72 -16.26
N LEU A 102 -1.05 -0.52 -15.69
CA LEU A 102 -0.42 -0.33 -14.37
C LEU A 102 -1.22 -1.00 -13.24
N LEU A 103 -2.54 -0.82 -13.19
CA LEU A 103 -3.41 -1.42 -12.17
C LEU A 103 -3.40 -2.96 -12.21
N LYS A 104 -3.24 -3.55 -13.40
CA LYS A 104 -3.10 -5.00 -13.53
C LYS A 104 -1.82 -5.52 -12.87
N LEU A 105 -0.76 -4.73 -12.76
CA LEU A 105 0.47 -5.11 -12.06
C LEU A 105 0.27 -5.18 -10.54
N THR A 106 -0.70 -4.43 -9.98
CA THR A 106 -0.99 -4.36 -8.55
C THR A 106 -2.32 -5.03 -8.18
N LEU A 107 -2.90 -5.82 -9.09
CA LEU A 107 -4.24 -6.40 -8.92
C LEU A 107 -4.37 -7.20 -7.63
N THR A 108 -3.37 -8.01 -7.29
CA THR A 108 -3.36 -8.79 -6.05
C THR A 108 -3.40 -7.89 -4.80
N ASP A 109 -2.67 -6.79 -4.81
CA ASP A 109 -2.66 -5.84 -3.69
C ASP A 109 -4.00 -5.12 -3.56
N VAL A 110 -4.59 -4.68 -4.67
CA VAL A 110 -5.92 -4.03 -4.70
C VAL A 110 -7.00 -5.00 -4.23
N THR A 111 -6.99 -6.23 -4.72
CA THR A 111 -7.93 -7.29 -4.31
C THR A 111 -7.84 -7.55 -2.81
N ASN A 112 -6.62 -7.74 -2.28
CA ASN A 112 -6.41 -8.04 -0.86
C ASN A 112 -6.75 -6.84 0.04
N ALA A 113 -6.32 -5.64 -0.32
CA ALA A 113 -6.59 -4.43 0.45
C ALA A 113 -8.07 -4.03 0.41
N GLY A 114 -8.74 -4.29 -0.73
CA GLY A 114 -10.15 -4.02 -0.95
C GLY A 114 -11.08 -5.11 -0.46
N VAL A 115 -10.60 -6.31 -0.14
CA VAL A 115 -11.42 -7.53 0.08
C VAL A 115 -12.41 -7.71 -1.08
N ALA A 116 -11.92 -7.52 -2.30
CA ALA A 116 -12.73 -7.52 -3.52
C ALA A 116 -12.72 -8.90 -4.19
N GLN A 117 -13.89 -9.44 -4.51
CA GLN A 117 -13.99 -10.73 -5.18
C GLN A 117 -13.74 -10.61 -6.69
N VAL A 118 -14.32 -9.60 -7.33
CA VAL A 118 -14.21 -9.36 -8.76
C VAL A 118 -13.82 -7.91 -9.01
N ILE A 119 -12.83 -7.70 -9.89
CA ILE A 119 -12.44 -6.38 -10.38
C ILE A 119 -12.48 -6.41 -11.91
N GLU A 120 -13.31 -5.56 -12.50
CA GLU A 120 -13.43 -5.38 -13.94
C GLU A 120 -12.86 -4.04 -14.38
N PHE A 121 -12.19 -4.04 -15.53
CA PHE A 121 -11.58 -2.86 -16.11
C PHE A 121 -12.28 -2.48 -17.41
N SER A 122 -12.63 -1.22 -17.56
CA SER A 122 -13.21 -0.66 -18.78
C SER A 122 -12.37 0.53 -19.27
N PRO A 123 -11.88 0.53 -20.51
CA PRO A 123 -11.07 1.64 -21.00
C PRO A 123 -11.94 2.88 -21.25
N HIS A 124 -11.38 4.06 -20.98
CA HIS A 124 -11.91 5.34 -21.47
C HIS A 124 -10.78 6.35 -21.74
N ASP A 125 -11.08 7.40 -22.50
CA ASP A 125 -10.07 8.37 -22.97
C ASP A 125 -9.75 9.49 -21.98
N ALA A 126 -10.51 9.64 -20.90
CA ALA A 126 -10.26 10.68 -19.90
C ALA A 126 -9.09 10.34 -18.96
N GLU A 127 -8.33 11.34 -18.54
CA GLU A 127 -7.15 11.19 -17.66
C GLU A 127 -7.51 11.09 -16.16
N TYR A 128 -8.63 10.46 -15.82
CA TYR A 128 -9.00 10.18 -14.43
C TYR A 128 -9.36 8.71 -14.25
N ILE A 129 -9.35 8.22 -13.01
CA ILE A 129 -9.77 6.86 -12.71
C ILE A 129 -11.14 6.94 -12.04
N ALA A 130 -12.18 6.45 -12.71
CA ALA A 130 -13.48 6.23 -12.11
C ALA A 130 -13.50 4.83 -11.46
N THR A 131 -14.02 4.74 -10.24
CA THR A 131 -14.16 3.46 -9.54
C THR A 131 -15.51 3.39 -8.85
N THR A 132 -16.27 2.34 -9.15
CA THR A 132 -17.53 2.03 -8.48
C THR A 132 -17.42 0.67 -7.82
N ALA A 133 -17.71 0.58 -6.54
CA ALA A 133 -17.68 -0.66 -5.78
C ALA A 133 -19.09 -1.05 -5.33
N ARG A 134 -19.41 -2.34 -5.42
CA ARG A 134 -20.63 -2.95 -4.90
C ARG A 134 -20.27 -3.88 -3.75
N LEU A 135 -20.83 -3.60 -2.59
CA LEU A 135 -20.63 -4.41 -1.39
C LEU A 135 -21.45 -5.70 -1.50
N ALA A 136 -20.91 -6.79 -0.96
CA ALA A 136 -21.68 -8.02 -0.82
C ALA A 136 -22.89 -7.76 0.11
N PRO A 137 -24.03 -8.43 -0.11
CA PRO A 137 -25.16 -8.34 0.79
C PRO A 137 -24.76 -8.78 2.20
N ILE A 138 -25.30 -8.10 3.21
CA ILE A 138 -25.09 -8.45 4.62
C ILE A 138 -25.71 -9.84 4.81
N SER A 139 -24.86 -10.85 4.98
CA SER A 139 -25.32 -12.17 5.36
C SER A 139 -25.58 -12.15 6.86
N ASP A 140 -26.84 -12.06 7.25
CA ASP A 140 -27.26 -12.29 8.64
C ASP A 140 -27.04 -13.76 8.97
N THR A 141 -25.82 -14.14 9.36
CA THR A 141 -25.58 -15.39 10.06
C THR A 141 -26.08 -15.23 11.49
N ASN A 142 -27.30 -15.73 11.73
CA ASN A 142 -27.83 -16.09 13.06
C ASN A 142 -26.90 -17.08 13.77
#